data_AF-A0A7S2FLR2-F1
#
_entry.id   AF-A0A7S2FLR2-F1
#
_cell.length_a   1.000
_cell.length_b   1.000
_cell.length_c   1.000
_cell.angle_alpha   90.00
_cell.angle_beta   90.00
_cell.angle_gamma   90.00
#
_symmetry.space_group_name_H-M   'P 1'
#
loop_
_entity.id
_entity.type
_entity.pdbx_description
1 polymer ?
#
loop_
_entity_poly.entity_id
_entity_poly.type
_entity_poly.pdbx_seq_one_letter_code
_entity_poly.pdbx_strand_id
1 'polypeptide(L)'
;FNKIEPIASRVPYMVTPGNHEFWYNFSAYKARFNMPGSDGMGEGGSGDSMFYKWAINAGSTAISFLACDSESIIDTANFAQFGSGQLDWMQTELANVPT
;
A
#
# COMPACT_ATOMS: atom_id res chain seq x y z
N PHE A 1 2.70 17.83 -7.86
CA PHE A 1 3.91 17.00 -7.81
C PHE A 1 5.21 17.81 -7.77
N ASN A 2 5.29 18.98 -8.40
CA ASN A 2 6.51 19.81 -8.52
C ASN A 2 7.26 20.06 -7.19
N LYS A 3 6.56 20.13 -6.05
CA LYS A 3 7.19 20.31 -4.74
C LYS A 3 8.03 19.10 -4.30
N ILE A 4 7.59 17.88 -4.60
CA ILE A 4 8.28 16.65 -4.21
C ILE A 4 9.12 16.06 -5.36
N GLU A 5 8.94 16.56 -6.58
CA GLU A 5 9.62 16.12 -7.80
C GLU A 5 11.15 16.00 -7.64
N PRO A 6 11.89 16.95 -7.03
CA PRO A 6 13.35 16.83 -6.92
C PRO A 6 13.81 15.60 -6.13
N ILE A 7 12.94 15.02 -5.29
CA ILE A 7 13.20 13.82 -4.50
C ILE A 7 12.59 12.60 -5.20
N ALA A 8 11.28 12.66 -5.49
CA ALA A 8 10.52 11.54 -6.04
C ALA A 8 10.95 11.12 -7.45
N SER A 9 11.65 11.98 -8.20
CA SER A 9 12.25 11.63 -9.50
C SER A 9 13.58 10.86 -9.39
N ARG A 10 14.20 10.84 -8.22
CA ARG A 10 15.56 10.29 -8.02
C ARG A 10 15.58 9.05 -7.14
N VAL A 11 14.62 8.94 -6.22
CA VAL A 11 14.51 7.80 -5.31
C VAL A 11 13.05 7.35 -5.22
N PRO A 12 12.79 6.03 -5.03
CA PRO A 12 11.44 5.54 -4.80
C PRO A 12 10.78 6.27 -3.61
N TYR A 13 9.57 6.79 -3.81
CA TYR A 13 8.81 7.53 -2.80
C TYR A 13 7.52 6.77 -2.46
N MET A 14 7.63 5.90 -1.45
CA MET A 14 6.53 5.05 -0.99
C MET A 14 5.56 5.84 -0.12
N VAL A 15 4.25 5.70 -0.34
CA VAL A 15 3.21 6.45 0.40
C VAL A 15 2.09 5.53 0.87
N THR A 16 1.40 5.93 1.93
CA THR A 16 0.18 5.29 2.42
C THR A 16 -0.95 6.30 2.43
N PRO A 17 -2.21 5.90 2.20
CA PRO A 17 -3.35 6.80 2.33
C PRO A 17 -3.57 7.15 3.81
N GLY A 18 -4.08 8.35 4.06
CA GLY A 18 -4.60 8.76 5.36
C GLY A 18 -5.95 9.45 5.22
N ASN A 19 -6.50 9.91 6.34
CA ASN A 19 -7.84 10.50 6.40
C ASN A 19 -8.02 11.73 5.48
N HIS A 20 -6.94 12.43 5.12
CA HIS A 20 -6.99 13.58 4.21
C HIS A 20 -7.03 13.19 2.72
N GLU A 21 -6.65 11.96 2.39
CA GLU A 21 -6.76 11.40 1.03
C GLU A 21 -8.15 10.84 0.77
N PHE A 22 -8.96 10.66 1.82
CA PHE A 22 -10.29 10.06 1.82
C PHE A 22 -11.27 10.62 0.78
N TRP A 23 -11.25 11.93 0.56
CA TRP A 23 -12.23 12.63 -0.25
C TRP A 23 -12.40 12.00 -1.64
N TYR A 24 -13.67 11.79 -2.02
CA TYR A 24 -14.04 11.14 -3.28
C TYR A 24 -13.43 9.73 -3.43
N ASN A 25 -13.55 8.90 -2.38
CA ASN A 25 -13.09 7.51 -2.36
C ASN A 25 -11.61 7.37 -2.78
N PHE A 26 -10.76 8.22 -2.20
CA PHE A 26 -9.32 8.22 -2.47
C PHE A 26 -8.95 8.42 -3.95
N SER A 27 -9.86 8.93 -4.79
CA SER A 27 -9.65 9.03 -6.24
C SER A 27 -8.39 9.81 -6.61
N ALA A 28 -8.11 10.91 -5.90
CA ALA A 28 -6.90 11.69 -6.12
C ALA A 28 -5.63 10.90 -5.74
N TYR A 29 -5.67 10.10 -4.68
CA TYR A 29 -4.56 9.25 -4.26
C TYR A 29 -4.33 8.13 -5.29
N LYS A 30 -5.39 7.35 -5.57
CA LYS A 30 -5.37 6.20 -6.50
C LYS A 30 -4.95 6.60 -7.92
N ALA A 31 -5.30 7.80 -8.38
CA ALA A 31 -4.95 8.26 -9.72
C ALA A 31 -3.51 8.79 -9.84
N ARG A 32 -2.84 9.09 -8.72
CA ARG A 32 -1.55 9.81 -8.74
C ARG A 32 -0.38 9.01 -8.18
N PHE A 33 -0.66 8.02 -7.34
CA PHE A 33 0.33 7.19 -6.70
C PHE A 33 0.14 5.74 -7.15
N ASN A 34 1.19 5.16 -7.72
CA ASN A 34 1.25 3.76 -8.10
C ASN A 34 2.26 3.07 -7.19
N MET A 35 1.77 2.16 -6.36
CA MET A 35 2.56 1.38 -5.43
C MET A 35 2.67 -0.07 -5.92
N PRO A 36 3.65 -0.84 -5.43
CA PRO A 36 3.77 -2.27 -5.73
C PRO A 36 2.44 -3.01 -5.50
N GLY A 37 2.09 -3.93 -6.40
CA GLY A 37 0.83 -4.67 -6.35
C GLY A 37 -0.38 -3.93 -6.93
N SER A 38 -0.25 -2.67 -7.36
CA SER A 38 -1.28 -2.03 -8.18
C SER A 38 -1.26 -2.55 -9.63
N ASP A 39 -2.41 -2.48 -10.31
CA ASP A 39 -2.61 -2.91 -11.70
C ASP A 39 -2.48 -4.43 -11.97
N GLY A 40 -2.60 -5.27 -10.94
CA GLY A 40 -2.65 -6.74 -11.09
C GLY A 40 -1.31 -7.40 -11.45
N MET A 41 -0.19 -6.67 -11.34
CA MET A 41 1.15 -7.11 -11.75
C MET A 41 1.98 -7.80 -10.64
N GLY A 42 1.36 -8.25 -9.54
CA GLY A 42 1.95 -9.23 -8.61
C GLY A 42 2.30 -8.75 -7.19
N GLU A 43 2.37 -9.75 -6.30
CA GLU A 43 2.67 -9.76 -4.83
C GLU A 43 1.69 -9.07 -3.87
N GLY A 44 0.40 -9.38 -4.02
CA GLY A 44 -0.60 -9.14 -2.97
C GLY A 44 -0.87 -7.66 -2.68
N GLY A 45 -1.87 -7.40 -1.84
CA GLY A 45 -2.31 -6.04 -1.52
C GLY A 45 -3.69 -5.71 -2.09
N SER A 46 -4.04 -4.43 -2.07
CA SER A 46 -5.40 -3.94 -2.38
C SER A 46 -5.71 -3.85 -3.87
N GLY A 47 -4.69 -3.95 -4.74
CA GLY A 47 -4.80 -3.75 -6.19
C GLY A 47 -4.91 -2.28 -6.62
N ASP A 48 -5.07 -1.36 -5.69
CA ASP A 48 -5.26 0.08 -5.93
C ASP A 48 -4.36 0.96 -5.03
N SER A 49 -3.22 0.43 -4.60
CA SER A 49 -2.19 1.12 -3.80
C SER A 49 -2.60 1.51 -2.37
N MET A 50 -3.71 1.00 -1.85
CA MET A 50 -4.21 1.30 -0.50
C MET A 50 -3.43 0.52 0.57
N PHE A 51 -3.18 -0.77 0.36
CA PHE A 51 -2.27 -1.57 1.17
C PHE A 51 -1.42 -2.48 0.29
N TYR A 52 -0.15 -2.63 0.62
CA TYR A 52 0.83 -3.32 -0.21
C TYR A 52 2.12 -3.60 0.57
N LYS A 53 3.03 -4.39 0.00
CA LYS A 53 4.33 -4.68 0.60
C LYS A 53 5.46 -4.40 -0.38
N TRP A 54 6.67 -4.24 0.15
CA TRP A 54 7.89 -4.29 -0.65
C TRP A 54 9.06 -4.76 0.20
N ALA A 55 10.13 -5.19 -0.43
CA ALA A 55 11.36 -5.55 0.25
C ALA A 55 12.55 -4.76 -0.32
N ILE A 56 13.47 -4.38 0.54
CA ILE A 56 14.76 -3.80 0.16
C ILE A 56 15.84 -4.82 0.47
N ASN A 57 16.54 -5.27 -0.58
CA ASN A 57 17.68 -6.17 -0.44
C ASN A 57 18.93 -5.37 -0.03
N ALA A 58 19.48 -5.69 1.13
CA ALA A 58 20.72 -5.13 1.66
C ALA A 58 21.75 -6.25 1.84
N GLY A 59 22.36 -6.69 0.74
CA GLY A 59 23.34 -7.79 0.76
C GLY A 59 22.67 -9.13 1.05
N SER A 60 23.09 -9.80 2.13
CA SER A 60 22.52 -11.09 2.57
C SER A 60 21.23 -10.96 3.38
N THR A 61 20.74 -9.74 3.62
CA THR A 61 19.55 -9.48 4.42
C THR A 61 18.52 -8.71 3.59
N ALA A 62 17.26 -9.12 3.66
CA ALA A 62 16.14 -8.37 3.12
C ALA A 62 15.39 -7.68 4.26
N ILE A 63 15.03 -6.40 4.08
CA ILE A 63 14.11 -5.71 4.97
C ILE A 63 12.77 -5.63 4.27
N SER A 64 11.77 -6.31 4.83
CA SER A 64 10.39 -6.30 4.34
C SER A 64 9.59 -5.19 5.01
N PHE A 65 8.86 -4.43 4.19
CA PHE A 65 7.97 -3.37 4.61
C PHE A 65 6.54 -3.73 4.25
N LEU A 66 5.62 -3.39 5.14
CA LEU A 66 4.19 -3.62 5.00
C LEU A 66 3.46 -2.28 5.16
N ALA A 67 2.92 -1.77 4.05
CA ALA A 67 2.11 -0.56 4.02
C ALA A 67 0.65 -0.92 4.26
N CYS A 68 0.05 -0.26 5.24
CA CYS A 68 -1.33 -0.47 5.66
C CYS A 68 -2.16 0.79 5.40
N ASP A 69 -3.44 0.59 5.12
CA ASP A 69 -4.44 1.66 5.14
C ASP A 69 -5.14 1.68 6.49
N SER A 70 -5.16 2.84 7.15
CA SER A 70 -5.86 3.06 8.42
C SER A 70 -7.33 3.46 8.23
N GLU A 71 -7.69 3.92 7.03
CA GLU A 71 -8.96 4.62 6.79
C GLU A 71 -10.04 3.72 6.19
N SER A 72 -9.68 2.58 5.61
CA SER A 72 -10.65 1.58 5.13
C SER A 72 -11.53 1.01 6.26
N ILE A 73 -11.14 1.18 7.53
CA ILE A 73 -11.95 0.82 8.70
C ILE A 73 -12.96 1.93 9.06
N ILE A 74 -12.67 3.20 8.73
CA ILE A 74 -13.48 4.37 9.14
C ILE A 74 -14.56 4.71 8.09
N ASP A 75 -14.46 4.19 6.86
CA ASP A 75 -15.50 4.34 5.83
C ASP A 75 -15.76 3.06 5.03
N THR A 76 -16.67 2.20 5.50
CA THR A 76 -17.61 1.51 4.60
C THR A 76 -18.75 0.85 5.38
N ALA A 77 -19.98 1.13 4.97
CA ALA A 77 -21.16 0.30 5.27
C ALA A 77 -21.13 -1.05 4.54
N ASN A 78 -19.95 -1.62 4.28
CA ASN A 78 -19.78 -2.85 3.53
C ASN A 78 -18.58 -3.66 4.06
N PHE A 79 -18.77 -4.29 5.22
CA PHE A 79 -17.85 -5.25 5.82
C PHE A 79 -17.43 -6.41 4.88
N ALA A 80 -18.16 -6.63 3.77
CA ALA A 80 -17.93 -7.74 2.87
C ALA A 80 -16.86 -7.49 1.78
N GLN A 81 -16.43 -6.25 1.54
CA GLN A 81 -15.45 -5.97 0.47
C GLN A 81 -14.01 -5.79 0.98
N PHE A 82 -13.81 -5.38 2.24
CA PHE A 82 -12.46 -5.15 2.80
C PHE A 82 -12.28 -5.58 4.27
N GLY A 83 -13.33 -6.03 4.95
CA GLY A 83 -13.35 -6.25 6.41
C GLY A 83 -12.50 -7.42 6.94
N SER A 84 -12.04 -8.32 6.07
CA SER A 84 -11.00 -9.31 6.41
C SER A 84 -9.82 -9.29 5.43
N GLY A 85 -9.98 -8.68 4.25
CA GLY A 85 -8.99 -8.75 3.17
C GLY A 85 -7.61 -8.22 3.54
N GLN A 86 -7.52 -7.03 4.15
CA GLN A 86 -6.22 -6.48 4.55
C GLN A 86 -5.59 -7.27 5.70
N LEU A 87 -6.34 -7.57 6.76
CA LEU A 87 -5.80 -8.30 7.91
C LEU A 87 -5.41 -9.74 7.57
N ASP A 88 -6.23 -10.47 6.83
CA ASP A 88 -5.94 -11.84 6.38
C ASP A 88 -4.75 -11.85 5.41
N TRP A 89 -4.68 -10.86 4.51
CA TRP A 89 -3.53 -10.66 3.64
C TRP A 89 -2.27 -10.37 4.45
N MET A 90 -2.31 -9.43 5.39
CA MET A 90 -1.16 -9.11 6.24
C MET A 90 -0.68 -10.32 7.05
N GLN A 91 -1.60 -11.10 7.63
CA GLN A 91 -1.25 -12.32 8.34
C GLN A 91 -0.57 -13.34 7.42
N THR A 92 -1.08 -13.50 6.20
CA THR A 92 -0.49 -14.38 5.18
C THR A 92 0.91 -13.91 4.79
N GLU A 93 1.10 -12.61 4.55
CA GLU A 93 2.40 -12.05 4.18
C GLU A 93 3.42 -12.14 5.32
N LEU A 94 3.00 -11.87 6.56
CA LEU A 94 3.86 -11.98 7.73
C LEU A 94 4.31 -13.42 7.97
N ALA A 95 3.44 -14.41 7.73
CA ALA A 95 3.81 -15.83 7.80
C ALA A 95 4.84 -16.25 6.73
N ASN A 96 4.93 -15.50 5.63
CA ASN A 96 5.84 -15.77 4.51
C ASN A 96 7.14 -14.96 4.58
N VAL A 97 7.36 -14.12 5.60
CA VAL A 97 8.63 -13.40 5.77
C VAL A 97 9.73 -14.40 6.15
N PRO A 98 10.83 -14.50 5.39
CA PRO A 98 11.93 -15.41 5.71
C PRO A 98 12.54 -15.07 7.08
N THR A 99 12.63 -16.07 7.96
CA THR A 99 13.28 -15.97 9.29
C THR A 99 14.78 -16.10 9.23
#